data_AF-A0A937P5W9-F1
#
_entry.id   AF-A0A937P5W9-F1
#
_cell.length_a   1.000
_cell.length_b   1.000
_cell.length_c   1.000
_cell.angle_alpha   90.00
_cell.angle_beta   90.00
_cell.angle_gamma   90.00
#
_symmetry.space_group_name_H-M   'P 1'
#
loop_
_entity.id
_entity.type
_entity.pdbx_description
1 polymer ?
#
loop_
_entity_poly.entity_id
_entity_poly.type
_entity_poly.pdbx_seq_one_letter_code
_entity_poly.pdbx_strand_id
1 'polypeptide(L)'
;MTDNGLNTRRMQESGSINIKISSIEEKWLGTLYEQCRSHFQSIHLPSHDHFHHFRVWFYAKELILTLSGSGVEFPYELIEEIIFAVFFHDVGMSVTLDENHGKVSAGLFRDFISERSGQTEANQDEIYRAIVHHDLKNYENVLFEEAFEKNNILSTVLNISDDLDAFGYKGIYRYLEIYLLRNIQPDLLANKVLPNLTRRFSNISFTLGKIASFVSIHQVRYQQTLDFFNDLRNSGYTQDGPLSGPAGLVKLIKEHVIDKNGSLNNLIESQEIVKNDEYIRNYLQHYKQEEDNFISLYPDL
;
A
#
# COMPACT_ATOMS: atom_id res chain seq x y z
N MET A 1 -24.09 -35.83 -5.84
CA MET A 1 -22.79 -36.15 -6.49
C MET A 1 -22.46 -35.04 -7.49
N THR A 2 -22.00 -33.86 -7.03
CA THR A 2 -21.61 -32.74 -7.92
C THR A 2 -20.55 -31.81 -7.31
N ASP A 3 -19.90 -32.19 -6.20
CA ASP A 3 -19.00 -31.28 -5.46
C ASP A 3 -17.49 -31.57 -5.70
N ASN A 4 -17.15 -32.79 -6.15
CA ASN A 4 -15.74 -33.15 -6.36
C ASN A 4 -15.11 -32.50 -7.61
N GLY A 5 -15.89 -32.17 -8.64
CA GLY A 5 -15.36 -31.58 -9.87
C GLY A 5 -14.98 -30.09 -9.76
N LEU A 6 -15.72 -29.33 -8.95
CA LEU A 6 -15.45 -27.91 -8.70
C LEU A 6 -14.19 -27.70 -7.85
N ASN A 7 -13.97 -28.56 -6.85
CA ASN A 7 -12.77 -28.49 -6.01
C ASN A 7 -11.49 -28.87 -6.77
N THR A 8 -11.52 -29.89 -7.62
CA THR A 8 -10.34 -30.27 -8.42
C THR A 8 -9.98 -29.19 -9.45
N ARG A 9 -10.96 -28.51 -10.04
CA ARG A 9 -10.74 -27.43 -11.01
C ARG A 9 -10.16 -26.18 -10.34
N ARG A 10 -10.69 -25.76 -9.19
CA ARG A 10 -10.13 -24.66 -8.38
C ARG A 10 -8.69 -24.93 -7.94
N MET A 11 -8.36 -26.16 -7.55
CA MET A 11 -6.97 -26.52 -7.19
C MET A 11 -6.02 -26.48 -8.39
N GLN A 12 -6.47 -26.88 -9.58
CA GLN A 12 -5.67 -26.80 -10.82
C GLN A 12 -5.47 -25.36 -11.30
N GLU A 13 -6.51 -24.52 -11.23
CA GLU A 13 -6.45 -23.10 -11.59
C GLU A 13 -5.55 -22.32 -10.63
N SER A 14 -5.67 -22.55 -9.31
CA SER A 14 -4.77 -21.98 -8.30
C SER A 14 -3.31 -22.40 -8.50
N GLY A 15 -3.05 -23.64 -8.93
CA GLY A 15 -1.70 -24.09 -9.29
C GLY A 15 -1.13 -23.35 -10.51
N SER A 16 -1.98 -23.07 -11.51
CA SER A 16 -1.58 -22.36 -12.72
C SER A 16 -1.24 -20.88 -12.45
N ILE A 17 -2.04 -20.17 -11.66
CA ILE A 17 -1.79 -18.74 -11.38
C ILE A 17 -0.54 -18.53 -10.52
N ASN A 18 -0.27 -19.41 -9.55
CA ASN A 18 0.96 -19.32 -8.75
C ASN A 18 2.22 -19.48 -9.61
N ILE A 19 2.21 -20.41 -10.57
CA ILE A 19 3.33 -20.58 -11.52
C ILE A 19 3.56 -19.30 -12.33
N LYS A 20 2.49 -18.65 -12.79
CA LYS A 20 2.58 -17.39 -13.53
C LYS A 20 3.20 -16.29 -12.68
N ILE A 21 2.69 -16.09 -11.46
CA ILE A 21 3.21 -15.09 -10.51
C ILE A 21 4.68 -15.34 -10.23
N SER A 22 5.06 -16.58 -9.87
CA SER A 22 6.46 -16.92 -9.57
C SER A 22 7.39 -16.69 -10.77
N SER A 23 6.95 -16.99 -11.99
CA SER A 23 7.74 -16.74 -13.19
C SER A 23 7.94 -15.23 -13.46
N ILE A 24 6.92 -14.41 -13.20
CA ILE A 24 7.04 -12.95 -13.29
C ILE A 24 7.95 -12.39 -12.19
N GLU A 25 7.86 -12.91 -10.97
CA GLU A 25 8.74 -12.52 -9.86
C GLU A 25 10.20 -12.89 -10.14
N GLU A 26 10.46 -14.11 -10.60
CA GLU A 26 11.81 -14.55 -11.00
C GLU A 26 12.42 -13.62 -12.06
N LYS A 27 11.58 -13.17 -13.00
CA LYS A 27 12.00 -12.28 -14.08
C LYS A 27 12.27 -10.84 -13.61
N TRP A 28 11.41 -10.28 -12.77
CA TRP A 28 11.38 -8.83 -12.54
C TRP A 28 11.58 -8.38 -11.11
N LEU A 29 11.20 -9.18 -10.10
CA LEU A 29 11.05 -8.69 -8.73
C LEU A 29 12.35 -8.09 -8.19
N GLY A 30 13.47 -8.81 -8.31
CA GLY A 30 14.77 -8.31 -7.84
C GLY A 30 15.21 -7.03 -8.54
N THR A 31 15.03 -6.96 -9.87
CA THR A 31 15.39 -5.77 -10.66
C THR A 31 14.53 -4.56 -10.30
N LEU A 32 13.22 -4.76 -10.14
CA LEU A 32 12.28 -3.69 -9.79
C LEU A 32 12.48 -3.20 -8.35
N TYR A 33 12.75 -4.12 -7.43
CA TYR A 33 13.05 -3.79 -6.04
C TYR A 33 14.30 -2.92 -5.94
N GLU A 34 15.41 -3.32 -6.56
CA GLU A 34 16.65 -2.54 -6.54
C GLU A 34 16.51 -1.20 -7.29
N GLN A 35 15.78 -1.17 -8.40
CA GLN A 35 15.47 0.08 -9.10
C GLN A 35 14.72 1.03 -8.16
N CYS A 36 13.64 0.56 -7.54
CA CYS A 36 12.84 1.33 -6.61
C CYS A 36 13.69 1.84 -5.43
N ARG A 37 14.44 0.94 -4.79
CA ARG A 37 15.35 1.26 -3.67
C ARG A 37 16.35 2.35 -4.04
N SER A 38 16.92 2.32 -5.25
CA SER A 38 17.89 3.33 -5.70
C SER A 38 17.30 4.74 -5.75
N HIS A 39 16.01 4.88 -6.09
CA HIS A 39 15.31 6.16 -6.08
C HIS A 39 15.10 6.71 -4.66
N PHE A 40 14.84 5.83 -3.69
CA PHE A 40 14.55 6.21 -2.31
C PHE A 40 15.79 6.36 -1.41
N GLN A 41 16.97 5.90 -1.84
CA GLN A 41 18.17 5.84 -1.00
C GLN A 41 18.65 7.19 -0.44
N SER A 42 18.37 8.30 -1.14
CA SER A 42 18.87 9.63 -0.79
C SER A 42 17.79 10.60 -0.28
N ILE A 43 16.58 10.11 -0.09
CA ILE A 43 15.44 10.92 0.32
C ILE A 43 14.82 10.44 1.62
N HIS A 44 14.26 11.37 2.39
CA HIS A 44 13.62 11.07 3.67
C HIS A 44 12.12 10.84 3.51
N LEU A 45 11.75 9.62 3.09
CA LEU A 45 10.35 9.13 3.05
C LEU A 45 10.23 7.72 3.65
N PRO A 46 10.48 7.55 4.97
CA PRO A 46 10.63 6.24 5.58
C PRO A 46 9.40 5.30 5.49
N SER A 47 8.19 5.81 5.22
CA SER A 47 6.99 4.97 5.05
C SER A 47 6.58 4.75 3.59
N HIS A 48 7.09 5.55 2.64
CA HIS A 48 6.83 5.49 1.19
C HIS A 48 8.10 5.13 0.43
N ASP A 49 8.84 4.14 0.91
CA ASP A 49 10.08 3.65 0.30
C ASP A 49 9.86 2.35 -0.50
N HIS A 50 10.95 1.72 -0.93
CA HIS A 50 10.91 0.42 -1.61
C HIS A 50 10.12 -0.68 -0.87
N PHE A 51 10.07 -0.68 0.47
CA PHE A 51 9.26 -1.66 1.21
C PHE A 51 7.76 -1.42 1.05
N HIS A 52 7.33 -0.16 0.84
CA HIS A 52 5.93 0.11 0.50
C HIS A 52 5.52 -0.54 -0.81
N HIS A 53 6.27 -0.29 -1.89
CA HIS A 53 6.00 -0.90 -3.19
C HIS A 53 5.95 -2.42 -3.11
N PHE A 54 6.83 -3.00 -2.31
CA PHE A 54 6.87 -4.44 -2.10
C PHE A 54 5.65 -4.97 -1.32
N ARG A 55 5.16 -4.25 -0.31
CA ARG A 55 3.88 -4.58 0.37
C ARG A 55 2.69 -4.47 -0.57
N VAL A 56 2.65 -3.44 -1.42
CA VAL A 56 1.60 -3.30 -2.45
C VAL A 56 1.64 -4.49 -3.40
N TRP A 57 2.82 -4.96 -3.80
CA TRP A 57 2.94 -6.16 -4.62
C TRP A 57 2.44 -7.41 -3.89
N PHE A 58 2.74 -7.54 -2.61
CA PHE A 58 2.19 -8.62 -1.78
C PHE A 58 0.65 -8.61 -1.78
N TYR A 59 0.01 -7.46 -1.56
CA TYR A 59 -1.45 -7.34 -1.65
C TYR A 59 -1.99 -7.59 -3.05
N ALA A 60 -1.26 -7.19 -4.10
CA ALA A 60 -1.63 -7.48 -5.48
C ALA A 60 -1.64 -8.99 -5.74
N LYS A 61 -0.64 -9.74 -5.25
CA LYS A 61 -0.63 -11.20 -5.35
C LYS A 61 -1.81 -11.84 -4.63
N GLU A 62 -2.07 -11.46 -3.38
CA GLU A 62 -3.22 -11.98 -2.62
C GLU A 62 -4.54 -11.72 -3.36
N LEU A 63 -4.69 -10.52 -3.93
CA LEU A 63 -5.87 -10.14 -4.70
C LEU A 63 -5.98 -10.92 -6.01
N ILE A 64 -4.90 -11.06 -6.78
CA ILE A 64 -4.85 -11.86 -8.02
C ILE A 64 -5.26 -13.31 -7.75
N LEU A 65 -4.69 -13.93 -6.71
CA LEU A 65 -5.02 -15.31 -6.32
C LEU A 65 -6.50 -15.45 -5.96
N THR A 66 -7.03 -14.48 -5.21
CA THR A 66 -8.42 -14.46 -4.76
C THR A 66 -9.40 -14.26 -5.93
N LEU A 67 -9.10 -13.33 -6.84
CA LEU A 67 -9.89 -13.06 -8.04
C LEU A 67 -9.83 -14.23 -9.02
N SER A 68 -8.65 -14.84 -9.19
CA SER A 68 -8.48 -16.04 -10.02
C SER A 68 -9.32 -17.22 -9.51
N GLY A 69 -9.34 -17.45 -8.19
CA GLY A 69 -10.22 -18.45 -7.56
C GLY A 69 -11.72 -18.14 -7.71
N SER A 70 -12.06 -16.90 -8.07
CA SER A 70 -13.42 -16.43 -8.37
C SER A 70 -13.75 -16.44 -9.87
N GLY A 71 -12.83 -16.90 -10.72
CA GLY A 71 -13.01 -17.04 -12.17
C GLY A 71 -12.50 -15.86 -13.02
N VAL A 72 -11.79 -14.89 -12.42
CA VAL A 72 -11.16 -13.80 -13.18
C VAL A 72 -9.86 -14.31 -13.81
N GLU A 73 -9.68 -14.07 -15.11
CA GLU A 73 -8.49 -14.52 -15.84
C GLU A 73 -7.34 -13.52 -15.72
N PHE A 74 -6.15 -14.05 -15.41
CA PHE A 74 -4.89 -13.29 -15.39
C PHE A 74 -3.91 -13.92 -16.39
N PRO A 75 -3.79 -13.37 -17.61
CA PRO A 75 -2.74 -13.75 -18.54
C PRO A 75 -1.37 -13.25 -18.06
N TYR A 76 -0.27 -13.77 -18.62
CA TYR A 76 1.09 -13.45 -18.16
C TYR A 76 1.41 -11.96 -18.30
N GLU A 77 0.98 -11.38 -19.41
CA GLU A 77 1.21 -9.98 -19.77
C GLU A 77 0.54 -9.05 -18.74
N LEU A 78 -0.67 -9.38 -18.29
CA LEU A 78 -1.36 -8.59 -17.26
C LEU A 78 -0.66 -8.67 -15.90
N ILE A 79 -0.13 -9.83 -15.50
CA ILE A 79 0.62 -9.95 -14.23
C ILE A 79 1.92 -9.14 -14.31
N GLU A 80 2.57 -9.17 -15.48
CA GLU A 80 3.75 -8.35 -15.79
C GLU A 80 3.41 -6.84 -15.73
N GLU A 81 2.27 -6.43 -16.30
CA GLU A 81 1.77 -5.05 -16.21
C GLU A 81 1.51 -4.62 -14.76
N ILE A 82 0.90 -5.48 -13.95
CA ILE A 82 0.59 -5.19 -12.54
C ILE A 82 1.88 -5.00 -11.74
N ILE A 83 2.87 -5.89 -11.85
CA ILE A 83 4.11 -5.74 -11.07
C ILE A 83 4.86 -4.45 -11.46
N PHE A 84 4.87 -4.08 -12.74
CA PHE A 84 5.44 -2.80 -13.16
C PHE A 84 4.67 -1.62 -12.58
N ALA A 85 3.34 -1.59 -12.71
CA ALA A 85 2.53 -0.51 -12.21
C ALA A 85 2.69 -0.34 -10.69
N VAL A 86 2.73 -1.44 -9.95
CA VAL A 86 2.96 -1.46 -8.49
C VAL A 86 4.34 -0.91 -8.12
N PHE A 87 5.41 -1.34 -8.78
CA PHE A 87 6.74 -0.86 -8.42
C PHE A 87 7.03 0.57 -8.85
N PHE A 88 6.26 1.12 -9.79
CA PHE A 88 6.45 2.49 -10.27
C PHE A 88 5.43 3.52 -9.76
N HIS A 89 4.24 3.15 -9.26
CA HIS A 89 3.15 4.11 -8.98
C HIS A 89 3.58 5.34 -8.15
N ASP A 90 4.32 5.11 -7.07
CA ASP A 90 4.82 6.13 -6.13
C ASP A 90 6.30 6.49 -6.29
N VAL A 91 7.05 5.95 -7.25
CA VAL A 91 8.50 6.24 -7.37
C VAL A 91 8.77 7.72 -7.63
N GLY A 92 7.84 8.42 -8.28
CA GLY A 92 7.89 9.87 -8.45
C GLY A 92 7.91 10.66 -7.14
N MET A 93 7.51 10.06 -6.01
CA MET A 93 7.65 10.65 -4.67
C MET A 93 9.12 10.86 -4.27
N SER A 94 10.05 10.15 -4.91
CA SER A 94 11.49 10.41 -4.78
C SER A 94 11.96 11.73 -5.38
N VAL A 95 11.12 12.36 -6.21
CA VAL A 95 11.43 13.60 -6.92
C VAL A 95 10.53 14.74 -6.48
N THR A 96 9.24 14.48 -6.22
CA THR A 96 8.27 15.49 -5.78
C THR A 96 7.23 14.92 -4.80
N LEU A 97 6.83 15.71 -3.80
CA LEU A 97 5.75 15.35 -2.87
C LEU A 97 4.36 15.79 -3.36
N ASP A 98 4.30 16.41 -4.54
CA ASP A 98 3.07 16.95 -5.13
C ASP A 98 2.06 15.85 -5.45
N GLU A 99 0.78 16.24 -5.51
CA GLU A 99 -0.33 15.36 -5.93
C GLU A 99 -0.17 14.81 -7.36
N ASN A 100 0.71 15.41 -8.18
CA ASN A 100 0.99 14.98 -9.55
C ASN A 100 2.19 14.01 -9.67
N HIS A 101 2.69 13.45 -8.56
CA HIS A 101 3.84 12.51 -8.56
C HIS A 101 3.65 11.34 -9.54
N GLY A 102 2.42 10.87 -9.78
CA GLY A 102 2.12 9.83 -10.78
C GLY A 102 2.63 10.15 -12.20
N LYS A 103 2.67 11.43 -12.61
CA LYS A 103 3.28 11.81 -13.92
C LYS A 103 4.80 11.63 -13.92
N VAL A 104 5.45 11.93 -12.80
CA VAL A 104 6.89 11.75 -12.65
C VAL A 104 7.23 10.26 -12.58
N SER A 105 6.49 9.50 -11.78
CA SER A 105 6.53 8.03 -11.73
C SER A 105 6.46 7.40 -13.12
N ALA A 106 5.52 7.85 -13.95
CA ALA A 106 5.33 7.32 -15.29
C ALA A 106 6.47 7.68 -16.25
N GLY A 107 7.13 8.83 -16.04
CA GLY A 107 8.38 9.19 -16.72
C GLY A 107 9.52 8.23 -16.36
N LEU A 108 9.71 7.98 -15.07
CA LEU A 108 10.73 7.05 -14.57
C LEU A 108 10.50 5.61 -15.08
N PHE A 109 9.24 5.18 -15.17
CA PHE A 109 8.89 3.91 -15.81
C PHE A 109 9.30 3.85 -17.28
N ARG A 110 9.04 4.92 -18.05
CA ARG A 110 9.43 4.98 -19.47
C ARG A 110 10.94 4.90 -19.65
N ASP A 111 11.69 5.61 -18.81
CA ASP A 111 13.15 5.57 -18.83
C ASP A 111 13.65 4.13 -18.55
N PHE A 112 13.13 3.49 -17.51
CA PHE A 112 13.46 2.11 -17.15
C PHE A 112 13.19 1.09 -18.28
N ILE A 113 12.04 1.21 -18.95
CA ILE A 113 11.66 0.33 -20.06
C ILE A 113 12.45 0.62 -21.33
N SER A 114 12.81 1.88 -21.59
CA SER A 114 13.58 2.24 -22.79
C SER A 114 14.94 1.54 -22.84
N GLU A 115 15.58 1.36 -21.68
CA GLU A 115 16.83 0.62 -21.51
C GLU A 115 16.67 -0.90 -21.69
N ARG A 116 15.43 -1.39 -21.66
CA ARG A 116 15.05 -2.81 -21.65
C ARG A 116 14.09 -3.15 -22.79
N SER A 117 14.13 -2.36 -23.87
CA SER A 117 13.28 -2.56 -25.04
C SER A 117 13.38 -4.00 -25.56
N GLY A 118 12.23 -4.66 -25.72
CA GLY A 118 12.12 -6.05 -26.17
C GLY A 118 12.23 -7.12 -25.08
N GLN A 119 12.35 -6.74 -23.80
CA GLN A 119 12.36 -7.70 -22.68
C GLN A 119 10.98 -7.98 -22.09
N THR A 120 9.95 -7.22 -22.48
CA THR A 120 8.57 -7.33 -21.98
C THR A 120 7.57 -7.31 -23.14
N GLU A 121 6.47 -8.04 -22.98
CA GLU A 121 5.32 -8.03 -23.88
C GLU A 121 4.15 -7.21 -23.31
N ALA A 122 4.35 -6.63 -22.12
CA ALA A 122 3.36 -5.84 -21.40
C ALA A 122 2.94 -4.58 -22.19
N ASN A 123 1.67 -4.20 -22.03
CA ASN A 123 1.13 -3.00 -22.61
C ASN A 123 1.59 -1.75 -21.85
N GLN A 124 2.66 -1.13 -22.35
CA GLN A 124 3.29 0.05 -21.75
C GLN A 124 2.35 1.25 -21.62
N ASP A 125 1.39 1.41 -22.54
CA ASP A 125 0.42 2.51 -22.48
C ASP A 125 -0.58 2.31 -21.35
N GLU A 126 -1.01 1.07 -21.09
CA GLU A 126 -1.88 0.76 -19.95
C GLU A 126 -1.17 0.96 -18.63
N ILE A 127 0.08 0.49 -18.51
CA ILE A 127 0.92 0.71 -17.32
C ILE A 127 1.10 2.20 -17.07
N TYR A 128 1.45 2.96 -18.11
CA TYR A 128 1.61 4.42 -18.02
C TYR A 128 0.33 5.08 -17.50
N ARG A 129 -0.83 4.73 -18.06
CA ARG A 129 -2.11 5.29 -17.62
C ARG A 129 -2.44 4.92 -16.18
N ALA A 130 -2.25 3.66 -15.80
CA ALA A 130 -2.47 3.20 -14.43
C ALA A 130 -1.60 3.98 -13.44
N ILE A 131 -0.30 4.13 -13.71
CA ILE A 131 0.64 4.89 -12.87
C ILE A 131 0.24 6.37 -12.76
N VAL A 132 -0.09 7.04 -13.86
CA VAL A 132 -0.45 8.47 -13.85
C VAL A 132 -1.71 8.72 -13.03
N HIS A 133 -2.65 7.77 -13.03
CA HIS A 133 -3.99 7.95 -12.48
C HIS A 133 -4.24 7.18 -11.16
N HIS A 134 -3.25 6.50 -10.59
CA HIS A 134 -3.45 5.64 -9.41
C HIS A 134 -3.95 6.40 -8.17
N ASP A 135 -3.56 7.68 -8.01
CA ASP A 135 -3.99 8.52 -6.87
C ASP A 135 -5.29 9.29 -7.16
N LEU A 136 -5.96 9.06 -8.30
CA LEU A 136 -7.28 9.61 -8.56
C LEU A 136 -8.33 8.84 -7.72
N LYS A 137 -8.49 9.26 -6.47
CA LYS A 137 -9.44 8.68 -5.50
C LYS A 137 -10.91 9.13 -5.75
N ASN A 138 -11.28 9.30 -7.02
CA ASN A 138 -12.63 9.61 -7.50
C ASN A 138 -13.32 8.31 -7.91
N TYR A 139 -13.50 7.41 -6.95
CA TYR A 139 -14.17 6.14 -7.22
C TYR A 139 -15.62 6.41 -7.63
N GLU A 140 -15.92 6.14 -8.89
CA GLU A 140 -17.28 5.81 -9.27
C GLU A 140 -17.58 4.46 -8.61
N ASN A 141 -18.78 4.25 -8.05
CA ASN A 141 -19.12 2.96 -7.44
C ASN A 141 -19.26 1.92 -8.57
N VAL A 142 -18.13 1.36 -9.00
CA VAL A 142 -18.01 0.41 -10.11
C VAL A 142 -18.31 -1.00 -9.58
N LEU A 143 -19.23 -1.71 -10.26
CA LEU A 143 -19.62 -3.06 -9.87
C LEU A 143 -18.46 -4.05 -10.11
N PHE A 144 -18.44 -5.17 -9.37
CA PHE A 144 -17.41 -6.21 -9.49
C PHE A 144 -17.11 -6.60 -10.95
N GLU A 145 -18.14 -6.90 -11.74
CA GLU A 145 -17.98 -7.27 -13.16
C GLU A 145 -17.23 -6.19 -13.95
N GLU A 146 -17.68 -4.94 -13.85
CA GLU A 146 -17.13 -3.78 -14.57
C GLU A 146 -15.70 -3.43 -14.10
N ALA A 147 -15.42 -3.60 -12.82
CA ALA A 147 -14.12 -3.35 -12.22
C ALA A 147 -13.05 -4.33 -12.70
N PHE A 148 -13.46 -5.55 -13.06
CA PHE A 148 -12.59 -6.63 -13.52
C PHE A 148 -12.78 -6.99 -14.98
N GLU A 149 -13.38 -6.10 -15.78
CA GLU A 149 -13.27 -6.16 -17.22
C GLU A 149 -11.83 -5.90 -17.67
N LYS A 150 -11.47 -6.44 -18.84
CA LYS A 150 -10.08 -6.47 -19.36
C LYS A 150 -9.38 -5.10 -19.37
N ASN A 151 -10.12 -4.01 -19.58
CA ASN A 151 -9.55 -2.66 -19.67
C ASN A 151 -9.39 -1.97 -18.30
N ASN A 152 -9.99 -2.51 -17.23
CA ASN A 152 -10.01 -1.88 -15.91
C ASN A 152 -9.19 -2.66 -14.87
N ILE A 153 -9.00 -3.96 -15.07
CA ILE A 153 -8.39 -4.87 -14.10
C ILE A 153 -7.02 -4.42 -13.57
N LEU A 154 -6.13 -3.90 -14.43
CA LEU A 154 -4.81 -3.39 -14.02
C LEU A 154 -4.94 -2.23 -13.01
N SER A 155 -5.74 -1.23 -13.34
CA SER A 155 -5.95 -0.06 -12.48
C SER A 155 -6.69 -0.44 -11.20
N THR A 156 -7.67 -1.34 -11.29
CA THR A 156 -8.42 -1.83 -10.13
C THR A 156 -7.51 -2.58 -9.16
N VAL A 157 -6.67 -3.50 -9.65
CA VAL A 157 -5.71 -4.23 -8.81
C VAL A 157 -4.72 -3.27 -8.17
N LEU A 158 -4.10 -2.38 -8.95
CA LEU A 158 -3.16 -1.38 -8.42
C LEU A 158 -3.80 -0.54 -7.31
N ASN A 159 -4.97 0.05 -7.57
CA ASN A 159 -5.63 0.96 -6.63
C ASN A 159 -6.05 0.26 -5.35
N ILE A 160 -6.64 -0.95 -5.45
CA ILE A 160 -7.03 -1.71 -4.27
C ILE A 160 -5.79 -2.11 -3.46
N SER A 161 -4.73 -2.60 -4.12
CA SER A 161 -3.52 -3.03 -3.43
C SER A 161 -2.77 -1.88 -2.75
N ASP A 162 -2.73 -0.69 -3.35
CA ASP A 162 -2.24 0.54 -2.69
C ASP A 162 -3.12 0.91 -1.48
N ASP A 163 -4.44 0.95 -1.68
CA ASP A 163 -5.40 1.27 -0.62
C ASP A 163 -5.30 0.33 0.59
N LEU A 164 -4.97 -0.95 0.36
CA LEU A 164 -4.76 -1.94 1.43
C LEU A 164 -3.53 -1.66 2.29
N ASP A 165 -2.50 -0.98 1.77
CA ASP A 165 -1.33 -0.56 2.57
C ASP A 165 -1.62 0.68 3.43
N ALA A 166 -2.76 1.36 3.20
CA ALA A 166 -3.22 2.48 4.02
C ALA A 166 -3.94 2.04 5.31
N PHE A 167 -4.04 0.74 5.60
CA PHE A 167 -4.73 0.20 6.77
C PHE A 167 -3.76 -0.40 7.80
N GLY A 168 -4.20 -0.50 9.06
CA GLY A 168 -3.44 -1.06 10.18
C GLY A 168 -2.47 -0.07 10.81
N TYR A 169 -1.55 -0.56 11.64
CA TYR A 169 -0.57 0.28 12.32
C TYR A 169 0.39 0.95 11.34
N LYS A 170 0.81 0.24 10.28
CA LYS A 170 1.56 0.84 9.17
C LYS A 170 0.76 1.93 8.44
N GLY A 171 -0.54 1.72 8.21
CA GLY A 171 -1.43 2.70 7.60
C GLY A 171 -1.50 4.01 8.40
N ILE A 172 -1.61 3.91 9.74
CA ILE A 172 -1.58 5.08 10.64
C ILE A 172 -0.28 5.86 10.43
N TYR A 173 0.88 5.18 10.51
CA TYR A 173 2.18 5.83 10.32
C TYR A 173 2.29 6.50 8.95
N ARG A 174 1.89 5.83 7.88
CA ARG A 174 1.91 6.35 6.50
C ARG A 174 1.11 7.64 6.36
N TYR A 175 -0.13 7.67 6.87
CA TYR A 175 -0.95 8.89 6.86
C TYR A 175 -0.29 10.03 7.64
N LEU A 176 0.23 9.74 8.83
CA LEU A 176 0.89 10.76 9.65
C LEU A 176 2.12 11.32 8.95
N GLU A 177 2.99 10.46 8.42
CA GLU A 177 4.22 10.87 7.74
C GLU A 177 3.92 11.80 6.56
N ILE A 178 3.14 11.36 5.57
CA ILE A 178 2.97 12.13 4.33
C ILE A 178 2.17 13.42 4.55
N TYR A 179 1.22 13.42 5.49
CA TYR A 179 0.46 14.63 5.79
C TYR A 179 1.32 15.65 6.55
N LEU A 180 2.14 15.21 7.50
CA LEU A 180 3.06 16.10 8.21
C LEU A 180 4.14 16.66 7.28
N LEU A 181 4.70 15.84 6.37
CA LEU A 181 5.64 16.30 5.34
C LEU A 181 5.02 17.31 4.38
N ARG A 182 3.72 17.19 4.10
CA ARG A 182 2.94 18.18 3.33
C ARG A 182 2.51 19.40 4.15
N ASN A 183 3.09 19.59 5.34
CA ASN A 183 2.81 20.71 6.25
C ASN A 183 1.34 20.81 6.68
N ILE A 184 0.61 19.70 6.68
CA ILE A 184 -0.73 19.64 7.27
C ILE A 184 -0.58 19.78 8.79
N GLN A 185 -1.30 20.75 9.35
CA GLN A 185 -1.27 20.97 10.79
C GLN A 185 -1.83 19.75 11.55
N PRO A 186 -1.20 19.33 12.66
CA PRO A 186 -1.59 18.13 13.40
C PRO A 186 -3.07 18.07 13.82
N ASP A 187 -3.67 19.22 14.17
CA ASP A 187 -5.08 19.37 14.54
C ASP A 187 -6.04 19.13 13.37
N LEU A 188 -5.55 19.22 12.13
CA LEU A 188 -6.32 18.97 10.91
C LEU A 188 -6.17 17.53 10.38
N LEU A 189 -5.24 16.74 10.92
CA LEU A 189 -4.92 15.40 10.38
C LEU A 189 -6.14 14.49 10.35
N ALA A 190 -6.80 14.30 11.48
CA ALA A 190 -7.96 13.40 11.56
C ALA A 190 -9.08 13.82 10.60
N ASN A 191 -9.35 15.12 10.47
CA ASN A 191 -10.40 15.64 9.59
C ASN A 191 -10.11 15.42 8.10
N LYS A 192 -8.83 15.36 7.71
CA LYS A 192 -8.45 15.06 6.33
C LYS A 192 -8.29 13.56 6.06
N VAL A 193 -7.78 12.80 7.03
CA VAL A 193 -7.54 11.36 6.87
C VAL A 193 -8.85 10.57 6.89
N LEU A 194 -9.77 10.84 7.83
CA LEU A 194 -10.98 10.04 7.98
C LEU A 194 -11.83 9.95 6.70
N PRO A 195 -12.12 11.05 5.97
CA PRO A 195 -12.85 10.94 4.70
C PRO A 195 -12.10 10.16 3.61
N ASN A 196 -10.77 10.27 3.55
CA ASN A 196 -9.95 9.52 2.59
C ASN A 196 -9.97 8.02 2.91
N LEU A 197 -9.74 7.67 4.18
CA LEU A 197 -9.74 6.31 4.71
C LEU A 197 -11.10 5.61 4.48
N THR A 198 -12.20 6.27 4.84
CA THR A 198 -13.56 5.73 4.63
C THR A 198 -13.86 5.52 3.15
N ARG A 199 -13.40 6.42 2.28
CA ARG A 199 -13.62 6.29 0.84
C ARG A 199 -12.87 5.08 0.27
N ARG A 200 -11.59 4.91 0.61
CA ARG A 200 -10.78 3.74 0.20
C ARG A 200 -11.44 2.43 0.63
N PHE A 201 -11.83 2.31 1.89
CA PHE A 201 -12.48 1.08 2.38
C PHE A 201 -13.87 0.85 1.79
N SER A 202 -14.64 1.92 1.55
CA SER A 202 -15.95 1.81 0.89
C SER A 202 -15.80 1.33 -0.55
N ASN A 203 -14.80 1.84 -1.29
CA ASN A 203 -14.46 1.37 -2.63
C ASN A 203 -14.10 -0.12 -2.63
N ILE A 204 -13.22 -0.56 -1.71
CA ILE A 204 -12.85 -1.97 -1.57
C ILE A 204 -14.07 -2.84 -1.25
N SER A 205 -14.87 -2.43 -0.28
CA SER A 205 -16.06 -3.18 0.17
C SER A 205 -17.12 -3.29 -0.91
N PHE A 206 -17.31 -2.24 -1.69
CA PHE A 206 -18.23 -2.22 -2.81
C PHE A 206 -17.72 -3.10 -3.96
N THR A 207 -16.48 -2.86 -4.39
CA THR A 207 -15.86 -3.56 -5.52
C THR A 207 -15.71 -5.06 -5.24
N LEU A 208 -15.23 -5.43 -4.05
CA LEU A 208 -14.96 -6.82 -3.67
C LEU A 208 -16.08 -7.46 -2.83
N GLY A 209 -17.28 -6.87 -2.81
CA GLY A 209 -18.38 -7.36 -1.95
C GLY A 209 -18.77 -8.83 -2.21
N LYS A 210 -18.52 -9.36 -3.42
CA LYS A 210 -18.73 -10.77 -3.77
C LYS A 210 -17.71 -11.73 -3.14
N ILE A 211 -16.61 -11.19 -2.62
CA ILE A 211 -15.50 -11.91 -2.00
C ILE A 211 -15.37 -11.46 -0.53
N ALA A 212 -16.47 -11.63 0.21
CA ALA A 212 -16.61 -11.10 1.57
C ALA A 212 -15.50 -11.56 2.54
N SER A 213 -14.97 -12.78 2.37
CA SER A 213 -13.87 -13.28 3.19
C SER A 213 -12.61 -12.42 3.06
N PHE A 214 -12.27 -11.99 1.84
CA PHE A 214 -11.12 -11.12 1.59
C PHE A 214 -11.32 -9.75 2.26
N VAL A 215 -12.50 -9.14 2.07
CA VAL A 215 -12.84 -7.85 2.70
C VAL A 215 -12.77 -7.93 4.22
N SER A 216 -13.25 -9.02 4.82
CA SER A 216 -13.29 -9.20 6.28
C SER A 216 -11.91 -9.20 6.95
N ILE A 217 -10.89 -9.73 6.25
CA ILE A 217 -9.51 -9.72 6.74
C ILE A 217 -9.00 -8.28 6.89
N HIS A 218 -9.29 -7.44 5.90
CA HIS A 218 -8.83 -6.05 5.87
C HIS A 218 -9.71 -5.09 6.69
N GLN A 219 -10.95 -5.49 7.02
CA GLN A 219 -11.83 -4.71 7.88
C GLN A 219 -11.23 -4.44 9.27
N VAL A 220 -10.52 -5.42 9.84
CA VAL A 220 -9.85 -5.24 11.14
C VAL A 220 -8.77 -4.16 11.06
N ARG A 221 -7.94 -4.19 10.01
CA ARG A 221 -6.88 -3.19 9.76
C ARG A 221 -7.45 -1.80 9.48
N TYR A 222 -8.54 -1.73 8.72
CA TYR A 222 -9.29 -0.50 8.51
C TYR A 222 -9.79 0.08 9.83
N GLN A 223 -10.41 -0.76 10.67
CA GLN A 223 -10.97 -0.33 11.96
C GLN A 223 -9.89 0.21 12.90
N GLN A 224 -8.72 -0.43 12.97
CA GLN A 224 -7.57 0.06 13.75
C GLN A 224 -7.17 1.49 13.33
N THR A 225 -7.12 1.75 12.03
CA THR A 225 -6.77 3.07 11.48
C THR A 225 -7.86 4.08 11.79
N LEU A 226 -9.12 3.67 11.62
CA LEU A 226 -10.30 4.50 11.87
C LEU A 226 -10.39 4.93 13.33
N ASP A 227 -10.19 3.99 14.26
CA ASP A 227 -10.24 4.21 15.70
C ASP A 227 -9.14 5.20 16.13
N PHE A 228 -7.90 4.99 15.66
CA PHE A 228 -6.80 5.91 15.91
C PHE A 228 -7.15 7.36 15.54
N PHE A 229 -7.64 7.60 14.33
CA PHE A 229 -7.93 8.97 13.88
C PHE A 229 -9.21 9.55 14.51
N ASN A 230 -10.18 8.72 14.89
CA ASN A 230 -11.32 9.17 15.70
C ASN A 230 -10.86 9.61 17.10
N ASP A 231 -10.01 8.82 17.75
CA ASP A 231 -9.45 9.15 19.06
C ASP A 231 -8.57 10.40 18.99
N LEU A 232 -7.76 10.55 17.92
CA LEU A 232 -7.00 11.77 17.67
C LEU A 232 -7.93 12.99 17.56
N ARG A 233 -9.01 12.89 16.78
CA ARG A 233 -10.01 13.97 16.66
C ARG A 233 -10.63 14.33 18.00
N ASN A 234 -10.97 13.32 18.81
CA ASN A 234 -11.63 13.49 20.10
C ASN A 234 -10.69 13.98 21.21
N SER A 235 -9.38 13.70 21.09
CA SER A 235 -8.37 14.12 22.07
C SER A 235 -8.17 15.63 22.15
N GLY A 236 -8.66 16.38 21.15
CA GLY A 236 -8.51 17.83 21.09
C GLY A 236 -7.03 18.24 21.03
N TYR A 237 -6.31 17.74 20.02
CA TYR A 237 -4.86 17.99 19.85
C TYR A 237 -4.51 19.46 20.12
N THR A 238 -3.54 19.67 21.01
CA THR A 238 -2.91 20.97 21.26
C THR A 238 -1.41 20.80 21.23
N GLN A 239 -0.69 21.79 20.71
CA GLN A 239 0.77 21.75 20.62
C GLN A 239 1.41 21.56 22.01
N ASP A 240 0.88 22.23 23.03
CA ASP A 240 1.38 22.17 24.42
C ASP A 240 0.71 21.08 25.29
N GLY A 241 -0.19 20.27 24.72
CA GLY A 241 -0.86 19.17 25.42
C GLY A 241 0.09 18.03 25.86
N PRO A 242 -0.42 17.05 26.62
CA PRO A 242 0.38 15.93 27.11
C PRO A 242 0.94 15.07 25.96
N LEU A 243 2.08 14.43 26.22
CA LEU A 243 2.66 13.37 25.36
C LEU A 243 1.99 12.02 25.66
N SER A 244 0.69 11.92 25.43
CA SER A 244 -0.08 10.71 25.69
C SER A 244 -1.08 10.38 24.58
N GLY A 245 -1.42 9.09 24.46
CA GLY A 245 -2.39 8.60 23.48
C GLY A 245 -2.06 8.94 22.02
N PRO A 246 -3.07 9.06 21.13
CA PRO A 246 -2.87 9.40 19.72
C PRO A 246 -2.19 10.76 19.52
N ALA A 247 -2.56 11.78 20.30
CA ALA A 247 -1.95 13.11 20.19
C ALA A 247 -0.47 13.10 20.55
N GLY A 248 -0.09 12.37 21.60
CA GLY A 248 1.30 12.14 21.97
C GLY A 248 2.09 11.44 20.85
N LEU A 249 1.53 10.39 20.25
CA LEU A 249 2.16 9.70 19.12
C LEU A 249 2.43 10.65 17.95
N VAL A 250 1.45 11.47 17.56
CA VAL A 250 1.61 12.46 16.48
C VAL A 250 2.75 13.43 16.78
N LYS A 251 2.87 13.91 18.02
CA LYS A 251 3.97 14.79 18.45
C LYS A 251 5.32 14.11 18.34
N LEU A 252 5.42 12.86 18.80
CA LEU A 252 6.67 12.11 18.75
C LEU A 252 7.10 11.83 17.31
N ILE A 253 6.18 11.43 16.43
CA ILE A 253 6.46 11.23 15.01
C ILE A 253 6.90 12.55 14.38
N LYS A 254 6.16 13.64 14.60
CA LYS A 254 6.54 14.96 14.07
C LYS A 254 7.94 15.36 14.53
N GLU A 255 8.23 15.30 15.83
CA GLU A 255 9.50 15.76 16.36
C GLU A 255 10.68 14.86 15.96
N HIS A 256 10.52 13.54 16.07
CA HIS A 256 11.65 12.61 15.95
C HIS A 256 11.83 12.01 14.56
N VAL A 257 10.74 11.85 13.80
CA VAL A 257 10.80 11.27 12.46
C VAL A 257 10.87 12.40 11.43
N ILE A 258 9.99 13.39 11.53
CA ILE A 258 9.87 14.44 10.51
C ILE A 258 10.91 15.55 10.75
N ASP A 259 10.85 16.24 11.89
CA ASP A 259 11.67 17.44 12.13
C ASP A 259 13.16 17.11 12.30
N LYS A 260 13.48 15.92 12.84
CA LYS A 260 14.85 15.44 13.04
C LYS A 260 15.36 14.50 11.93
N ASN A 261 14.57 14.29 10.87
CA ASN A 261 14.86 13.29 9.83
C ASN A 261 15.25 11.91 10.40
N GLY A 262 14.56 11.47 11.46
CA GLY A 262 14.79 10.17 12.09
C GLY A 262 13.88 9.08 11.54
N SER A 263 13.94 7.88 12.12
CA SER A 263 13.07 6.76 11.76
C SER A 263 12.15 6.38 12.91
N LEU A 264 11.08 5.64 12.61
CA LEU A 264 10.24 5.07 13.67
C LEU A 264 11.01 4.02 14.50
N ASN A 265 11.99 3.33 13.91
CA ASN A 265 12.89 2.42 14.63
C ASN A 265 13.71 3.17 15.69
N ASN A 266 14.22 4.37 15.37
CA ASN A 266 14.92 5.20 16.37
C ASN A 266 13.99 5.57 17.54
N LEU A 267 12.70 5.80 17.27
CA LEU A 267 11.71 6.09 18.31
C LEU A 267 11.41 4.84 19.16
N ILE A 268 11.27 3.67 18.54
CA ILE A 268 11.07 2.38 19.21
C ILE A 268 12.23 2.06 20.18
N GLU A 269 13.47 2.32 19.74
CA GLU A 269 14.67 2.07 20.53
C GLU A 269 14.84 3.07 21.69
N SER A 270 14.24 4.26 21.58
CA SER A 270 14.31 5.30 22.61
C SER A 270 13.39 5.01 23.79
N GLN A 271 13.89 4.15 24.69
CA GLN A 271 13.15 3.73 25.87
C GLN A 271 12.70 4.89 26.76
N GLU A 272 13.45 5.99 26.88
CA GLU A 272 13.07 7.10 27.75
C GLU A 272 11.84 7.86 27.25
N ILE A 273 11.69 8.00 25.93
CA ILE A 273 10.59 8.73 25.29
C ILE A 273 9.29 7.92 25.36
N VAL A 274 9.41 6.60 25.21
CA VAL A 274 8.28 5.69 25.06
C VAL A 274 7.81 5.11 26.40
N LYS A 275 8.62 5.17 27.47
CA LYS A 275 8.32 4.52 28.77
C LYS A 275 7.09 5.06 29.50
N ASN A 276 6.62 6.26 29.19
CA ASN A 276 5.64 6.95 30.05
C ASN A 276 4.18 6.82 29.59
N ASP A 277 3.91 6.22 28.43
CA ASP A 277 2.55 6.07 27.91
C ASP A 277 2.33 4.66 27.32
N GLU A 278 1.31 3.97 27.83
CA GLU A 278 0.98 2.60 27.43
C GLU A 278 0.46 2.52 25.99
N TYR A 279 -0.33 3.50 25.56
CA TYR A 279 -0.89 3.54 24.21
C TYR A 279 0.22 3.63 23.17
N ILE A 280 1.18 4.54 23.37
CA ILE A 280 2.32 4.74 22.47
C ILE A 280 3.19 3.49 22.42
N ARG A 281 3.47 2.85 23.56
CA ARG A 281 4.18 1.56 23.62
C ARG A 281 3.49 0.50 22.79
N ASN A 282 2.19 0.32 23.03
CA ASN A 282 1.41 -0.70 22.34
C ASN A 282 1.41 -0.44 20.84
N TYR A 283 1.17 0.81 20.40
CA TYR A 283 1.24 1.17 18.98
C TYR A 283 2.60 0.79 18.36
N LEU A 284 3.70 1.22 18.98
CA LEU A 284 5.05 1.00 18.45
C LEU A 284 5.41 -0.49 18.40
N GLN A 285 4.98 -1.27 19.40
CA GLN A 285 5.17 -2.72 19.42
C GLN A 285 4.40 -3.40 18.27
N HIS A 286 3.13 -3.04 18.07
CA HIS A 286 2.34 -3.64 16.98
C HIS A 286 2.83 -3.21 15.61
N TYR A 287 3.23 -1.95 15.43
CA TYR A 287 3.89 -1.49 14.20
C TYR A 287 5.13 -2.35 13.90
N LYS A 288 6.00 -2.55 14.91
CA LYS A 288 7.23 -3.33 14.76
C LYS A 288 6.92 -4.79 14.42
N GLN A 289 5.91 -5.37 15.07
CA GLN A 289 5.46 -6.72 14.78
C GLN A 289 4.91 -6.87 13.35
N GLU A 290 4.11 -5.91 12.86
CA GLU A 290 3.65 -5.91 11.46
C GLU A 290 4.83 -5.84 10.48
N GLU A 291 5.85 -5.05 10.79
CA GLU A 291 7.07 -4.93 9.98
C GLU A 291 7.90 -6.21 9.97
N ASP A 292 8.18 -6.78 11.14
CA ASP A 292 8.98 -8.00 11.27
C ASP A 292 8.27 -9.20 10.65
N ASN A 293 6.95 -9.31 10.82
CA ASN A 293 6.16 -10.34 10.16
C ASN A 293 6.28 -10.24 8.64
N PHE A 294 6.18 -9.02 8.08
CA PHE A 294 6.31 -8.83 6.64
C PHE A 294 7.71 -9.17 6.12
N ILE A 295 8.76 -8.68 6.80
CA ILE A 295 10.16 -8.96 6.43
C ILE A 295 10.45 -10.47 6.49
N SER A 296 9.91 -11.17 7.49
CA SER A 296 10.11 -12.62 7.66
C SER A 296 9.55 -13.47 6.50
N LEU A 297 8.61 -12.94 5.73
CA LEU A 297 8.08 -13.61 4.54
C LEU A 297 9.08 -13.59 3.36
N TYR A 298 10.11 -12.74 3.42
CA TYR A 298 11.07 -12.52 2.35
C TYR A 298 12.49 -12.31 2.88
N PRO A 299 13.11 -13.35 3.46
CA PRO A 299 14.43 -13.23 4.09
C PRO A 299 15.58 -13.00 3.10
N ASP A 300 15.36 -13.23 1.81
CA ASP A 300 16.37 -13.18 0.75
C ASP A 300 16.35 -11.86 -0.07
N LEU A 301 15.48 -10.91 0.29
CA LEU A 301 15.44 -9.54 -0.24
C LEU A 301 16.09 -8.55 0.73
#